data_AF-A0A947NGL8-F1
#
_entry.id   AF-A0A947NGL8-F1
#
_cell.length_a   1.000
_cell.length_b   1.000
_cell.length_c   1.000
_cell.angle_alpha   90.00
_cell.angle_beta   90.00
_cell.angle_gamma   90.00
#
_symmetry.space_group_name_H-M   'P 1'
#
loop_
_entity.id
_entity.type
_entity.pdbx_description
1 polymer ?
#
loop_
_entity_poly.entity_id
_entity_poly.type
_entity_poly.pdbx_seq_one_letter_code
_entity_poly.pdbx_strand_id
1 'polypeptide(L)'
;MKICSLLNPLDSTIANRPQTPDHLRTIEKLVAEFEASWYLDGATKEVRRKPLSLWQTLKNVFWKKRYSVFALYHWAKHKWCLNEFNCYHFPIDHDNTPIKGFPMKYELQGGWSIPQDDLKYLIKGPLASEGLHEILVPAAMGWQRAWLFIRQFSAVIVALLGVVGAAVRWWPELSGLYAVVF
;
A
#
# COMPACT_ATOMS: atom_id res chain seq x y z
N MET A 1 15.43 13.51 -27.91
CA MET A 1 14.96 12.73 -26.74
C MET A 1 16.15 11.99 -26.16
N LYS A 2 16.78 12.54 -25.12
CA LYS A 2 17.88 11.89 -24.39
C LYS A 2 17.31 11.27 -23.12
N ILE A 3 17.52 9.98 -23.03
CA ILE A 3 17.13 9.10 -21.93
C ILE A 3 17.74 9.66 -20.63
N CYS A 4 16.96 9.79 -19.57
CA CYS A 4 17.45 9.90 -18.19
C CYS A 4 18.17 8.60 -17.79
N SER A 5 19.30 8.29 -18.44
CA SER A 5 20.12 7.10 -18.25
C SER A 5 21.21 7.34 -17.21
N LEU A 6 20.84 7.93 -16.07
CA LEU A 6 21.69 7.98 -14.88
C LEU A 6 20.89 7.42 -13.70
N LEU A 7 20.46 6.16 -13.87
CA LEU A 7 20.06 5.31 -12.76
C LEU A 7 21.33 4.88 -12.03
N ASN A 8 21.32 5.06 -10.70
CA ASN A 8 22.34 4.58 -9.78
C ASN A 8 22.81 3.15 -10.12
N PRO A 9 24.12 2.87 -10.16
CA PRO A 9 24.66 1.53 -10.46
C PRO A 9 24.34 0.45 -9.39
N LEU A 10 23.72 0.83 -8.27
CA LEU A 10 23.37 -0.07 -7.15
C LEU A 10 22.02 -0.78 -7.28
N ASP A 11 21.24 -0.50 -8.34
CA ASP A 11 19.93 -1.15 -8.59
C ASP A 11 20.00 -2.33 -9.59
N SER A 12 21.22 -2.77 -9.92
CA SER A 12 21.50 -3.68 -11.04
C SER A 12 21.06 -5.13 -10.84
N THR A 13 20.71 -5.56 -9.63
CA THR A 13 20.26 -6.95 -9.37
C THR A 13 18.76 -7.15 -9.51
N ILE A 14 17.95 -6.09 -9.43
CA ILE A 14 16.50 -6.11 -9.73
C ILE A 14 16.23 -5.51 -11.12
N ALA A 15 17.00 -4.50 -11.54
CA ALA A 15 16.86 -3.85 -12.85
C ALA A 15 17.22 -4.75 -14.05
N ASN A 16 17.91 -5.88 -13.84
CA ASN A 16 18.33 -6.79 -14.92
C ASN A 16 17.39 -7.98 -15.15
N ARG A 17 16.23 -8.06 -14.48
CA ARG A 17 15.18 -8.99 -14.93
C ARG A 17 14.51 -8.40 -16.17
N PRO A 18 14.39 -9.15 -17.29
CA PRO A 18 13.61 -8.68 -18.42
C PRO A 18 12.19 -8.37 -17.94
N GLN A 19 11.82 -7.09 -17.95
CA GLN A 19 10.48 -6.68 -17.54
C GLN A 19 9.52 -7.19 -18.60
N THR A 20 8.67 -8.14 -18.23
CA THR A 20 7.61 -8.59 -19.13
C THR A 20 6.67 -7.42 -19.41
N PRO A 21 6.07 -7.33 -20.61
CA PRO A 21 5.11 -6.27 -20.96
C PRO A 21 3.97 -6.15 -19.93
N ASP A 22 3.56 -7.28 -19.33
CA ASP A 22 2.51 -7.31 -18.32
C ASP A 22 2.94 -6.70 -16.99
N HIS A 23 4.22 -6.80 -16.63
CA HIS A 23 4.76 -6.16 -15.43
C HIS A 23 4.74 -4.64 -15.57
N LEU A 24 5.13 -4.12 -16.74
CA LEU A 24 5.08 -2.69 -17.05
C LEU A 24 3.64 -2.15 -16.97
N ARG A 25 2.68 -2.83 -17.60
CA ARG A 25 1.25 -2.47 -17.53
C ARG A 25 0.73 -2.46 -16.09
N THR A 26 1.19 -3.39 -15.26
CA THR A 26 0.80 -3.46 -13.86
C THR A 26 1.33 -2.25 -13.09
N ILE A 27 2.58 -1.85 -13.33
CA ILE A 27 3.17 -0.65 -12.73
C ILE A 27 2.43 0.60 -13.19
N GLU A 28 2.20 0.77 -14.50
CA GLU A 28 1.51 1.93 -15.07
C GLU A 28 0.10 2.09 -14.48
N LYS A 29 -0.67 1.00 -14.41
CA LYS A 29 -2.00 1.01 -13.80
C LYS A 29 -1.92 1.43 -12.33
N LEU A 30 -0.95 0.90 -11.60
CA LEU A 30 -0.74 1.21 -10.19
C LEU A 30 -0.31 2.68 -9.97
N VAL A 31 0.54 3.22 -10.84
CA VAL A 31 0.92 4.65 -10.85
C VAL A 31 -0.30 5.53 -11.13
N ALA A 32 -1.10 5.21 -12.16
CA ALA A 32 -2.30 5.95 -12.52
C ALA A 32 -3.35 5.95 -11.39
N GLU A 33 -3.55 4.80 -10.74
CA GLU A 33 -4.45 4.69 -9.59
C GLU A 33 -3.97 5.49 -8.38
N PHE A 34 -2.65 5.59 -8.17
CA PHE A 34 -2.07 6.39 -7.09
C PHE A 34 -2.24 7.88 -7.40
N GLU A 35 -1.89 8.30 -8.61
CA GLU A 35 -2.00 9.67 -9.10
C GLU A 35 -3.42 10.23 -9.03
N ALA A 36 -4.45 9.39 -9.21
CA ALA A 36 -5.84 9.81 -9.05
C ALA A 36 -6.15 10.34 -7.63
N SER A 37 -5.37 9.94 -6.63
CA SER A 37 -5.66 10.20 -5.21
C SER A 37 -4.57 10.95 -4.44
N TRP A 38 -3.38 11.09 -5.02
CA TRP A 38 -2.23 11.75 -4.40
C TRP A 38 -1.65 12.84 -5.29
N TYR A 39 -0.98 13.80 -4.67
CA TYR A 39 -0.23 14.86 -5.35
C TYR A 39 1.01 15.24 -4.53
N LEU A 40 1.96 15.88 -5.22
CA LEU A 40 3.14 16.47 -4.58
C LEU A 40 2.89 17.96 -4.41
N ASP A 41 2.93 18.45 -3.18
CA ASP A 41 2.89 19.87 -2.87
C ASP A 41 4.33 20.41 -2.89
N GLY A 42 4.70 21.06 -4.00
CA GLY A 42 6.03 21.64 -4.16
C GLY A 42 6.30 22.85 -3.28
N ALA A 43 5.25 23.54 -2.79
CA ALA A 43 5.42 24.74 -1.96
C ALA A 43 5.79 24.35 -0.52
N THR A 44 5.11 23.34 0.03
CA THR A 44 5.36 22.85 1.40
C THR A 44 6.33 21.67 1.46
N LYS A 45 6.72 21.11 0.31
CA LYS A 45 7.45 19.84 0.19
C LYS A 45 6.75 18.68 0.89
N GLU A 46 5.44 18.54 0.64
CA GLU A 46 4.66 17.47 1.24
C GLU A 46 4.03 16.55 0.21
N VAL A 47 4.02 15.26 0.51
CA VAL A 47 3.30 14.26 -0.28
C VAL A 47 1.91 14.10 0.36
N ARG A 48 0.90 14.66 -0.31
CA ARG A 48 -0.46 14.76 0.24
C ARG A 48 -1.48 13.99 -0.58
N ARG A 49 -2.57 13.62 0.07
CA ARG A 49 -3.77 13.13 -0.61
C ARG A 49 -4.61 14.28 -1.14
N LYS A 50 -5.14 14.10 -2.35
CA LYS A 50 -6.08 15.06 -2.93
C LYS A 50 -7.33 15.17 -2.04
N PRO A 51 -7.88 16.38 -1.86
CA PRO A 51 -9.12 16.57 -1.13
C PRO A 51 -10.23 15.77 -1.81
N LEU A 52 -10.98 15.02 -1.02
CA LEU A 52 -12.05 14.16 -1.50
C LEU A 52 -13.38 14.89 -1.41
N SER A 53 -14.29 14.57 -2.34
CA SER A 53 -15.68 15.00 -2.22
C SER A 53 -16.35 14.34 -1.01
N LEU A 54 -17.38 15.00 -0.45
CA LEU A 54 -18.12 14.49 0.71
C LEU A 54 -18.61 13.04 0.53
N TRP A 55 -19.08 12.70 -0.68
CA TRP A 55 -19.49 11.33 -1.04
C TRP A 55 -18.34 10.32 -0.99
N GLN A 56 -17.15 10.71 -1.48
CA GLN A 56 -15.97 9.85 -1.42
C GLN A 56 -15.44 9.72 0.01
N THR A 57 -15.58 10.76 0.83
CA THR A 57 -15.24 10.72 2.25
C THR A 57 -16.11 9.69 2.98
N LEU A 58 -17.43 9.70 2.77
CA LEU A 58 -18.34 8.70 3.34
C LEU A 58 -17.99 7.27 2.88
N LYS A 59 -17.74 7.07 1.58
CA LYS A 59 -17.30 5.76 1.06
C LYS A 59 -15.99 5.31 1.73
N ASN A 60 -15.06 6.24 1.92
CA ASN A 60 -13.79 5.96 2.59
C ASN A 60 -13.93 5.70 4.10
N VAL A 61 -15.03 6.07 4.76
CA VAL A 61 -15.25 5.65 6.16
C VAL A 61 -15.32 4.12 6.23
N PHE A 62 -16.07 3.51 5.32
CA PHE A 62 -16.26 2.07 5.28
C PHE A 62 -15.11 1.36 4.57
N TRP A 63 -14.67 1.86 3.42
CA TRP A 63 -13.73 1.19 2.53
C TRP A 63 -12.55 2.12 2.19
N LYS A 64 -11.65 2.31 3.16
CA LYS A 64 -10.42 3.10 2.99
C LYS A 64 -9.54 2.45 1.92
N LYS A 65 -9.44 3.06 0.73
CA LYS A 65 -8.43 2.65 -0.25
C LYS A 65 -7.04 2.94 0.32
N ARG A 66 -6.19 1.91 0.39
CA ARG A 66 -4.82 1.99 0.91
C ARG A 66 -3.84 1.55 -0.17
N TYR A 67 -2.67 2.18 -0.20
CA TYR A 67 -1.64 1.94 -1.21
C TYR A 67 -0.34 1.47 -0.56
N SER A 68 0.45 0.66 -1.26
CA SER A 68 1.74 0.23 -0.74
C SER A 68 2.79 1.34 -0.81
N VAL A 69 3.77 1.33 0.10
CA VAL A 69 4.95 2.21 0.00
C VAL A 69 5.69 2.00 -1.34
N PHE A 70 5.72 0.76 -1.83
CA PHE A 70 6.20 0.44 -3.18
C PHE A 70 5.47 1.23 -4.28
N ALA A 71 4.14 1.37 -4.17
CA ALA A 71 3.35 2.13 -5.15
C ALA A 71 3.67 3.62 -5.10
N LEU A 72 3.81 4.14 -3.88
CA LEU A 72 4.22 5.52 -3.64
C LEU A 72 5.61 5.80 -4.27
N TYR A 73 6.60 4.91 -4.07
CA TYR A 73 7.92 5.01 -4.69
C TYR A 73 7.83 5.06 -6.23
N HIS A 74 7.13 4.12 -6.86
CA HIS A 74 7.02 4.08 -8.33
C HIS A 74 6.30 5.30 -8.90
N TRP A 75 5.25 5.77 -8.22
CA TRP A 75 4.55 6.98 -8.61
C TRP A 75 5.45 8.22 -8.48
N ALA A 76 6.20 8.35 -7.38
CA ALA A 76 7.13 9.45 -7.18
C ALA A 76 8.25 9.44 -8.24
N LYS A 77 8.77 8.25 -8.57
CA LYS A 77 9.74 8.02 -9.66
C LYS A 77 9.21 8.48 -10.99
N HIS A 78 7.98 8.09 -11.31
CA HIS A 78 7.32 8.48 -12.55
C HIS A 78 7.12 10.00 -12.63
N LYS A 79 6.65 10.63 -11.55
CA LYS A 79 6.49 12.10 -11.49
C LYS A 79 7.81 12.85 -11.61
N TRP A 80 8.87 12.30 -11.06
CA TRP A 80 10.21 12.85 -11.16
C TRP A 80 10.72 12.83 -12.61
N CYS A 81 10.60 11.69 -13.30
CA CYS A 81 11.01 11.55 -14.69
C CYS A 81 10.29 12.52 -15.64
N LEU A 82 9.05 12.90 -15.34
CA LEU A 82 8.28 13.87 -16.13
C LEU A 82 8.71 15.33 -15.88
N ASN A 83 9.28 15.62 -14.71
CA ASN A 83 9.68 16.97 -14.32
C ASN A 83 11.17 17.20 -14.61
N GLU A 84 11.56 17.10 -15.90
CA GLU A 84 12.94 17.14 -16.45
C GLU A 84 13.85 18.29 -15.95
N PHE A 85 13.31 19.30 -15.25
CA PHE A 85 14.02 20.51 -14.80
C PHE A 85 14.30 20.61 -13.29
N ASN A 86 13.90 19.62 -12.48
CA ASN A 86 14.16 19.69 -11.04
C ASN A 86 15.50 19.03 -10.69
N CYS A 87 16.50 19.84 -10.33
CA CYS A 87 17.78 19.37 -9.77
C CYS A 87 17.68 18.90 -8.30
N TYR A 88 16.47 18.73 -7.76
CA TYR A 88 16.27 18.34 -6.35
C TYR A 88 16.50 16.84 -6.14
N HIS A 89 16.62 16.43 -4.87
CA HIS A 89 16.76 15.02 -4.53
C HIS A 89 15.45 14.28 -4.77
N PHE A 90 15.58 13.02 -5.18
CA PHE A 90 14.45 12.13 -5.40
C PHE A 90 13.68 11.97 -4.07
N PRO A 91 12.36 12.20 -4.02
CA PRO A 91 11.64 12.30 -2.75
C PRO A 91 11.61 10.99 -1.95
N ILE A 92 11.85 9.84 -2.58
CA ILE A 92 11.85 8.53 -1.91
C ILE A 92 12.99 7.67 -2.44
N ASP A 93 14.07 7.51 -1.69
CA ASP A 93 15.13 6.60 -2.09
C ASP A 93 14.84 5.17 -1.63
N HIS A 94 15.40 4.19 -2.33
CA HIS A 94 15.39 2.79 -1.92
C HIS A 94 16.84 2.30 -1.87
N ASP A 95 17.36 2.10 -0.65
CA ASP A 95 18.62 1.40 -0.52
C ASP A 95 18.34 -0.11 -0.43
N ASN A 96 18.99 -0.89 -1.30
CA ASN A 96 18.95 -2.35 -1.26
C ASN A 96 19.69 -2.90 -0.02
N THR A 97 20.32 -2.04 0.78
CA THR A 97 20.90 -2.42 2.06
C THR A 97 19.82 -2.61 3.15
N PRO A 98 19.75 -3.78 3.79
CA PRO A 98 18.85 -3.99 4.92
C PRO A 98 19.38 -3.24 6.14
N ILE A 99 18.58 -2.31 6.67
CA ILE A 99 18.88 -1.71 7.96
C ILE A 99 18.59 -2.74 9.03
N LYS A 100 19.47 -2.87 10.04
CA LYS A 100 19.33 -3.85 11.13
C LYS A 100 17.89 -3.79 11.71
N GLY A 101 17.12 -4.88 11.55
CA GLY A 101 15.70 -4.98 11.93
C GLY A 101 14.66 -4.73 10.83
N PHE A 102 15.08 -4.44 9.60
CA PHE A 102 14.20 -4.09 8.46
C PHE A 102 14.73 -4.64 7.12
N PRO A 103 13.98 -5.51 6.43
CA PRO A 103 14.48 -6.28 5.28
C PRO A 103 14.44 -5.53 3.93
N MET A 104 14.95 -4.28 3.87
CA MET A 104 14.94 -3.26 2.77
C MET A 104 14.02 -2.06 3.09
N LYS A 105 14.48 -0.83 2.83
CA LYS A 105 13.89 0.39 3.41
C LYS A 105 13.77 1.55 2.41
N TYR A 106 12.54 2.01 2.23
CA TYR A 106 12.26 3.28 1.58
C TYR A 106 12.54 4.41 2.56
N GLU A 107 13.17 5.48 2.10
CA GLU A 107 13.48 6.67 2.90
C GLU A 107 12.98 7.91 2.17
N LEU A 108 12.27 8.80 2.88
CA LEU A 108 11.98 10.14 2.35
C LEU A 108 13.26 10.99 2.31
N GLN A 109 13.52 11.68 1.22
CA GLN A 109 14.71 12.55 1.09
C GLN A 109 14.34 13.94 0.56
N GLY A 110 15.23 14.91 0.69
CA GLY A 110 15.13 16.22 0.04
C GLY A 110 14.23 17.22 0.80
N GLY A 111 14.02 17.00 2.10
CA GLY A 111 13.07 17.74 2.91
C GLY A 111 11.60 17.43 2.61
N TRP A 112 11.31 16.31 1.94
CA TRP A 112 9.94 15.87 1.70
C TRP A 112 9.36 15.20 2.94
N SER A 113 8.10 15.51 3.26
CA SER A 113 7.38 14.87 4.38
C SER A 113 6.00 14.38 3.98
N ILE A 114 5.43 13.46 4.77
CA ILE A 114 4.04 13.00 4.62
C ILE A 114 3.30 13.38 5.90
N PRO A 115 2.20 14.15 5.82
CA PRO A 115 1.39 14.46 6.98
C PRO A 115 0.89 13.20 7.68
N GLN A 116 0.85 13.25 9.02
CA GLN A 116 0.43 12.11 9.83
C GLN A 116 -0.98 11.61 9.47
N ASP A 117 -1.85 12.53 9.04
CA ASP A 117 -3.19 12.22 8.58
C ASP A 117 -3.24 11.37 7.30
N ASP A 118 -2.22 11.46 6.46
CA ASP A 118 -2.15 10.75 5.19
C ASP A 118 -1.42 9.40 5.32
N LEU A 119 -0.55 9.24 6.32
CA LEU A 119 0.16 7.99 6.60
C LEU A 119 -0.79 6.79 6.79
N LYS A 120 -2.00 7.01 7.31
CA LYS A 120 -3.03 5.95 7.50
C LYS A 120 -3.51 5.29 6.20
N TYR A 121 -3.20 5.89 5.05
CA TYR A 121 -3.53 5.36 3.73
C TYR A 121 -2.36 4.63 3.06
N LEU A 122 -1.21 4.56 3.72
CA LEU A 122 -0.05 3.79 3.27
C LEU A 122 0.04 2.47 4.04
N ILE A 123 0.44 1.41 3.34
CA ILE A 123 0.60 0.05 3.87
C ILE A 123 1.88 -0.60 3.32
N LYS A 124 2.23 -1.76 3.87
CA LYS A 124 3.36 -2.58 3.38
C LYS A 124 4.67 -1.79 3.33
N GLY A 125 5.02 -1.14 4.45
CA GLY A 125 6.33 -0.53 4.64
C GLY A 125 7.46 -1.57 4.70
N PRO A 126 8.70 -1.16 5.03
CA PRO A 126 8.99 0.04 5.83
C PRO A 126 9.24 1.32 5.02
N LEU A 127 8.70 2.45 5.52
CA LEU A 127 9.03 3.81 5.08
C LEU A 127 9.61 4.57 6.26
N ALA A 128 10.79 5.16 6.10
CA ALA A 128 11.45 5.99 7.10
C ALA A 128 11.40 7.47 6.72
N SER A 129 11.50 8.34 7.72
CA SER A 129 11.77 9.77 7.52
C SER A 129 13.20 9.97 6.99
N GLU A 130 13.46 11.16 6.49
CA GLU A 130 14.81 11.61 6.14
C GLU A 130 15.77 11.43 7.33
N GLY A 131 16.98 10.96 7.06
CA GLY A 131 18.01 10.67 8.06
C GLY A 131 17.71 9.44 8.92
N LEU A 132 16.71 8.63 8.55
CA LEU A 132 16.28 7.43 9.29
C LEU A 132 15.88 7.68 10.76
N HIS A 133 15.51 8.92 11.10
CA HIS A 133 15.16 9.32 12.47
C HIS A 133 13.88 8.64 13.00
N GLU A 134 12.89 8.45 12.14
CA GLU A 134 11.59 7.86 12.50
C GLU A 134 11.10 6.87 11.44
N ILE A 135 10.39 5.83 11.87
CA ILE A 135 9.70 4.90 10.96
C ILE A 135 8.26 5.37 10.78
N LEU A 136 7.97 5.94 9.62
CA LEU A 136 6.66 6.49 9.26
C LEU A 136 5.64 5.40 8.96
N VAL A 137 6.06 4.35 8.26
CA VAL A 137 5.23 3.17 7.99
C VAL A 137 6.02 1.94 8.41
N PRO A 138 5.58 1.18 9.41
CA PRO A 138 6.32 -0.01 9.83
C PRO A 138 6.27 -1.11 8.75
N ALA A 139 7.28 -1.98 8.77
CA ALA A 139 7.23 -3.21 8.00
C ALA A 139 6.04 -4.03 8.48
N ALA A 140 5.12 -4.37 7.58
CA ALA A 140 3.96 -5.17 7.94
C ALA A 140 4.42 -6.60 8.28
N MET A 141 4.65 -6.88 9.57
CA MET A 141 4.85 -8.25 10.04
C MET A 141 3.59 -9.06 9.73
N GLY A 142 3.75 -10.26 9.15
CA GLY A 142 2.64 -11.08 8.62
C GLY A 142 1.46 -11.27 9.59
N TRP A 143 1.71 -11.26 10.90
CA TRP A 143 0.68 -11.39 11.93
C TRP A 143 -0.30 -10.20 12.02
N GLN A 144 0.17 -8.97 11.78
CA GLN A 144 -0.72 -7.80 11.72
C GLN A 144 -1.65 -7.83 10.51
N ARG A 145 -1.24 -8.46 9.39
CA ARG A 145 -2.13 -8.68 8.24
C ARG A 145 -3.24 -9.67 8.59
N ALA A 146 -2.92 -10.78 9.25
CA ALA A 146 -3.90 -11.75 9.71
C ALA A 146 -4.89 -11.11 10.70
N TRP A 147 -4.41 -10.31 11.66
CA TRP A 147 -5.27 -9.62 12.62
C TRP A 147 -6.19 -8.58 11.96
N LEU A 148 -5.67 -7.77 11.03
CA LEU A 148 -6.49 -6.82 10.26
C LEU A 148 -7.53 -7.54 9.41
N PHE A 149 -7.21 -8.71 8.86
CA PHE A 149 -8.14 -9.56 8.12
C PHE A 149 -9.26 -10.08 9.05
N ILE A 150 -8.90 -10.63 10.21
CA ILE A 150 -9.86 -11.10 11.22
C ILE A 150 -10.76 -9.95 11.68
N ARG A 151 -10.21 -8.76 11.93
CA ARG A 151 -11.00 -7.59 12.32
C ARG A 151 -11.96 -7.16 11.22
N GLN A 152 -11.49 -7.09 9.96
CA GLN A 152 -12.30 -6.68 8.81
C GLN A 152 -13.45 -7.66 8.55
N PHE A 153 -13.22 -8.96 8.75
CA PHE A 153 -14.21 -10.02 8.49
C PHE A 153 -14.88 -10.56 9.75
N SER A 154 -14.64 -9.95 10.91
CA SER A 154 -15.16 -10.43 12.21
C SER A 154 -16.67 -10.64 12.20
N ALA A 155 -17.43 -9.71 11.64
CA ALA A 155 -18.88 -9.83 11.51
C ALA A 155 -19.31 -11.02 10.63
N VAL A 156 -18.59 -11.27 9.52
CA VAL A 156 -18.87 -12.39 8.61
C VAL A 156 -18.52 -13.72 9.28
N ILE A 157 -17.39 -13.77 10.00
CA ILE A 157 -16.95 -14.95 10.75
C ILE A 157 -17.95 -15.29 11.86
N VAL A 158 -18.41 -14.30 12.62
CA VAL A 158 -19.42 -14.50 13.68
C VAL A 158 -20.75 -14.96 13.08
N ALA A 159 -21.18 -14.39 11.95
CA ALA A 159 -22.39 -14.83 11.27
C ALA A 159 -22.29 -16.28 10.78
N LEU A 160 -21.17 -16.66 10.15
CA LEU A 160 -20.94 -18.04 9.70
C LEU A 160 -20.90 -19.02 10.87
N LEU A 161 -20.25 -18.67 11.98
CA LEU A 161 -20.23 -19.48 13.20
C LEU A 161 -21.64 -19.61 13.81
N GLY A 162 -22.45 -18.55 13.75
CA GLY A 162 -23.86 -18.58 14.16
C GLY A 162 -24.69 -19.54 13.30
N VAL A 163 -24.51 -19.51 11.98
CA VAL A 163 -25.22 -20.42 11.05
C VAL A 163 -24.78 -21.88 11.26
N VAL A 164 -23.47 -22.14 11.37
CA VAL A 164 -22.96 -23.49 11.63
C VAL A 164 -23.41 -23.99 13.01
N GLY A 165 -23.35 -23.15 14.04
CA GLY A 165 -23.81 -23.48 15.38
C GLY A 165 -25.31 -23.78 15.43
N ALA A 166 -26.13 -23.03 14.68
CA ALA A 166 -27.54 -23.33 14.51
C ALA A 166 -27.74 -24.65 13.74
N ALA A 167 -27.07 -24.85 12.62
CA ALA A 167 -27.19 -26.08 11.85
C ALA A 167 -26.83 -27.32 12.68
N VAL A 168 -25.76 -27.27 13.48
CA VAL A 168 -25.36 -28.38 14.40
C VAL A 168 -26.38 -28.58 15.52
N ARG A 169 -26.87 -27.50 16.14
CA ARG A 169 -27.85 -27.58 17.23
C ARG A 169 -29.19 -28.17 16.78
N TRP A 170 -29.64 -27.80 15.58
CA TRP A 170 -30.94 -28.21 15.03
C TRP A 170 -30.82 -29.46 14.12
N TRP A 171 -29.61 -29.98 13.91
CA TRP A 171 -29.36 -31.20 13.13
C TRP A 171 -30.17 -32.42 13.58
N PRO A 172 -30.34 -32.70 14.89
CA PRO A 172 -31.11 -33.86 15.33
C PRO A 172 -32.57 -33.80 14.88
N GLU A 173 -33.21 -32.62 14.95
CA GLU A 173 -34.61 -32.41 14.54
C GLU A 173 -34.78 -32.45 13.02
N LEU A 174 -33.82 -31.89 12.28
CA LEU A 174 -33.81 -31.91 10.81
C LEU A 174 -33.55 -33.32 10.25
N SER A 175 -32.67 -34.09 10.87
CA SER A 175 -32.37 -35.48 10.48
C SER A 175 -33.56 -36.41 10.72
N GLY A 176 -34.33 -36.18 11.79
CA GLY A 176 -35.57 -36.90 12.08
C GLY A 176 -36.67 -36.65 11.05
N LEU A 177 -36.84 -35.41 10.58
CA LEU A 177 -37.78 -35.10 9.49
C LEU A 177 -37.37 -35.74 8.16
N TYR A 178 -36.07 -35.82 7.86
CA TYR A 178 -35.57 -36.45 6.64
C TYR A 178 -35.82 -37.97 6.62
N ALA A 179 -35.75 -38.64 7.78
CA ALA A 179 -36.00 -40.08 7.92
C ALA A 179 -37.50 -40.47 7.91
N VAL A 180 -38.41 -39.49 7.97
CA VAL A 180 -39.87 -39.73 7.90
C VAL A 180 -40.40 -39.45 6.49
N VAL A 181 -39.70 -38.63 5.71
CA VAL A 181 -40.09 -38.25 4.34
C VAL A 181 -39.44 -39.15 3.26
N PHE A 182 -38.38 -39.89 3.60
CA PHE A 182 -37.72 -40.89 2.76
C PHE A 182 -37.60 -42.22 3.49
#